data_AF-A0A939U7W2-F1
#
_entry.id   AF-A0A939U7W2-F1
#
_cell.length_a   1.000
_cell.length_b   1.000
_cell.length_c   1.000
_cell.angle_alpha   90.00
_cell.angle_beta   90.00
_cell.angle_gamma   90.00
#
_symmetry.space_group_name_H-M   'P 1'
#
loop_
_entity.id
_entity.type
_entity.pdbx_description
1 polymer ?
#
loop_
_entity_poly.entity_id
_entity_poly.type
_entity_poly.pdbx_seq_one_letter_code
_entity_poly.pdbx_strand_id
1 'polypeptide(L)'
;MSEKLSFEEIAARCDLSSLSPSVEQIQDVNGDMLISADEQRRELEKIARLISRGHPGYKTWDKETIEKFEQKIADLYNGISGPKKLKTKGEEGQEQEKGFYNLVDEALQILPDEHLKVSPGKGNLIPRQPKKVSVGENSCPEEKLWEIKQSEDGKSTILAIRDLGSAEPGDWLKLQKEVRDALFNEDGTEKCGSLVIDVRSNPGGPTIPYELIGQMLYGNEVAHFEKMAYRDTPENDFLRLVNGEMTREEYNQRLKEHKYTDEMITAVDYSGHEQEFPPFAKGGFRKPIVLLTNRETASAGESLRQYLNGHPGLTVVGENTAGCHSEISGESPRNQFGYGVKIATGHAYPRKTEETKKDSYEKTGYPVDIKTEGQDALAYTLGHLEEITAKAQEKLDSYTPPQMANNRDDRLAFNDFMFIRAINTNLMSVEDVRNAYNALYPGKAERFDKIIVPAAAKIPEVKGKESVAEETKSQKKGLTNSINQFRETAPASKTPTIRALKDFENDNKKSQISNIRSLKDDKSYS
;
A
#
# COMPACT_ATOMS: atom_id res chain seq x y z
N MET A 1 -39.28 -18.07 22.61
CA MET A 1 -38.17 -17.11 22.44
C MET A 1 -37.00 -17.91 21.89
N SER A 2 -36.47 -17.56 20.73
CA SER A 2 -35.22 -18.16 20.26
C SER A 2 -34.11 -17.84 21.24
N GLU A 3 -33.27 -18.81 21.55
CA GLU A 3 -32.07 -18.61 22.37
C GLU A 3 -31.19 -17.53 21.73
N LYS A 4 -30.75 -16.55 22.54
CA LYS A 4 -29.81 -15.52 22.07
C LYS A 4 -28.45 -16.16 21.91
N LEU A 5 -27.83 -15.96 20.76
CA LEU A 5 -26.48 -16.50 20.50
C LEU A 5 -25.41 -15.55 21.04
N SER A 6 -24.37 -16.14 21.61
CA SER A 6 -23.10 -15.47 21.91
C SER A 6 -22.32 -15.15 20.63
N PHE A 7 -21.30 -14.29 20.76
CA PHE A 7 -20.43 -13.92 19.63
C PHE A 7 -19.70 -15.14 19.06
N GLU A 8 -19.22 -16.04 19.90
CA GLU A 8 -18.49 -17.25 19.53
C GLU A 8 -19.38 -18.23 18.76
N GLU A 9 -20.64 -18.39 19.18
CA GLU A 9 -21.63 -19.19 18.46
C GLU A 9 -21.95 -18.57 17.09
N ILE A 10 -22.04 -17.24 17.00
CA ILE A 10 -22.23 -16.52 15.72
C ILE A 10 -21.01 -16.74 14.81
N ALA A 11 -19.79 -16.53 15.30
CA ALA A 11 -18.57 -16.73 14.52
C ALA A 11 -18.40 -18.19 14.04
N ALA A 12 -18.84 -19.17 14.83
CA ALA A 12 -18.76 -20.59 14.48
C ALA A 12 -19.73 -21.01 13.36
N ARG A 13 -20.78 -20.23 13.08
CA ARG A 13 -21.76 -20.54 12.03
C ARG A 13 -21.28 -20.23 10.61
N CYS A 14 -20.34 -19.31 10.46
CA CYS A 14 -19.81 -18.97 9.13
C CYS A 14 -18.95 -20.11 8.59
N ASP A 15 -19.31 -20.69 7.44
CA ASP A 15 -18.41 -21.57 6.67
C ASP A 15 -17.69 -20.77 5.58
N LEU A 16 -16.36 -20.65 5.68
CA LEU A 16 -15.55 -19.89 4.72
C LEU A 16 -15.66 -20.44 3.28
N SER A 17 -15.92 -21.74 3.12
CA SER A 17 -16.08 -22.36 1.81
C SER A 17 -17.41 -22.00 1.13
N SER A 18 -18.37 -21.51 1.91
CA SER A 18 -19.72 -21.15 1.47
C SER A 18 -19.90 -19.65 1.12
N LEU A 19 -18.83 -18.85 1.16
CA LEU A 19 -18.84 -17.39 0.91
C LEU A 19 -19.16 -16.98 -0.54
N SER A 20 -19.80 -17.86 -1.32
CA SER A 20 -20.35 -17.52 -2.63
C SER A 20 -21.58 -16.62 -2.48
N PRO A 21 -21.76 -15.58 -3.31
CA PRO A 21 -22.94 -14.74 -3.25
C PRO A 21 -24.20 -15.57 -3.57
N SER A 22 -25.15 -15.62 -2.63
CA SER A 22 -26.48 -16.18 -2.88
C SER A 22 -27.47 -15.06 -3.23
N VAL A 23 -28.40 -15.38 -4.13
CA VAL A 23 -29.19 -14.41 -4.90
C VAL A 23 -30.58 -14.27 -4.31
N GLU A 24 -30.85 -13.13 -3.65
CA GLU A 24 -32.17 -12.51 -3.62
C GLU A 24 -32.01 -11.01 -3.30
N GLN A 25 -32.23 -10.16 -4.30
CA GLN A 25 -32.27 -8.71 -4.13
C GLN A 25 -33.70 -8.31 -3.80
N ILE A 26 -33.89 -7.64 -2.66
CA ILE A 26 -35.20 -7.12 -2.23
C ILE A 26 -35.15 -5.60 -2.34
N GLN A 27 -36.23 -4.99 -2.81
CA GLN A 27 -36.39 -3.53 -2.87
C GLN A 27 -37.55 -3.09 -1.98
N ASP A 28 -37.44 -1.90 -1.37
CA ASP A 28 -38.56 -1.26 -0.69
C ASP A 28 -39.54 -0.60 -1.69
N VAL A 29 -40.62 -0.02 -1.17
CA VAL A 29 -41.65 0.66 -1.99
C VAL A 29 -41.12 1.87 -2.77
N ASN A 30 -39.95 2.40 -2.42
CA ASN A 30 -39.29 3.51 -3.09
C ASN A 30 -38.17 3.05 -4.04
N GLY A 31 -37.95 1.74 -4.17
CA GLY A 31 -36.88 1.16 -4.97
C GLY A 31 -35.51 1.11 -4.26
N ASP A 32 -35.43 1.42 -2.96
CA ASP A 32 -34.19 1.29 -2.20
C ASP A 32 -33.86 -0.19 -1.97
N MET A 33 -32.59 -0.56 -2.15
CA MET A 33 -32.15 -1.93 -1.86
C MET A 33 -32.24 -2.24 -0.36
N LEU A 34 -32.83 -3.40 -0.05
CA LEU A 34 -32.93 -3.97 1.28
C LEU A 34 -32.04 -5.21 1.40
N ILE A 35 -31.44 -5.38 2.57
CA ILE A 35 -30.79 -6.63 2.97
C ILE A 35 -31.77 -7.45 3.82
N SER A 36 -32.01 -8.70 3.44
CA SER A 36 -32.91 -9.60 4.17
C SER A 36 -32.36 -9.92 5.57
N ALA A 37 -33.22 -10.41 6.46
CA ALA A 37 -32.80 -10.78 7.81
C ALA A 37 -31.72 -11.89 7.81
N ASP A 38 -31.86 -12.89 6.95
CA ASP A 38 -30.89 -13.99 6.86
C ASP A 38 -29.56 -13.53 6.29
N GLU A 39 -29.59 -12.60 5.34
CA GLU A 39 -28.38 -12.04 4.76
C GLU A 39 -27.64 -11.12 5.73
N GLN A 40 -28.37 -10.33 6.53
CA GLN A 40 -27.78 -9.58 7.65
C GLN A 40 -27.06 -10.52 8.62
N ARG A 41 -27.66 -11.66 8.97
CA ARG A 41 -27.06 -12.68 9.84
C ARG A 41 -25.79 -13.26 9.23
N ARG A 42 -25.84 -13.68 7.96
CA ARG A 42 -24.66 -14.21 7.24
C ARG A 42 -23.51 -13.22 7.18
N GLU A 43 -23.80 -11.94 6.92
CA GLU A 43 -22.77 -10.89 6.92
C GLU A 43 -22.14 -10.72 8.30
N LEU A 44 -22.93 -10.71 9.38
CA LEU A 44 -22.41 -10.63 10.75
C LEU A 44 -21.60 -11.88 11.15
N GLU A 45 -22.03 -13.09 10.77
CA GLU A 45 -21.28 -14.33 10.99
C GLU A 45 -19.90 -14.28 10.32
N LYS A 46 -19.87 -13.84 9.06
CA LYS A 46 -18.63 -13.64 8.29
C LYS A 46 -17.71 -12.62 8.97
N ILE A 47 -18.24 -11.45 9.34
CA ILE A 47 -17.48 -10.38 9.99
C ILE A 47 -16.91 -10.85 11.33
N ALA A 48 -17.74 -11.47 12.18
CA ALA A 48 -17.33 -12.02 13.46
C ALA A 48 -16.18 -13.02 13.30
N ARG A 49 -16.31 -13.96 12.36
CA ARG A 49 -15.29 -14.98 12.09
C ARG A 49 -13.99 -14.39 11.55
N LEU A 50 -14.07 -13.56 10.51
CA LEU A 50 -12.88 -13.00 9.87
C LEU A 50 -12.11 -12.06 10.81
N ILE A 51 -12.78 -11.28 11.65
CA ILE A 51 -12.10 -10.41 12.61
C ILE A 51 -11.49 -11.22 13.76
N SER A 52 -12.29 -12.04 14.46
CA SER A 52 -11.82 -12.75 15.66
C SER A 52 -10.72 -13.77 15.39
N ARG A 53 -10.71 -14.37 14.18
CA ARG A 53 -9.75 -15.42 13.82
C ARG A 53 -8.74 -15.00 12.76
N GLY A 54 -9.05 -13.99 11.95
CA GLY A 54 -8.17 -13.54 10.86
C GLY A 54 -7.38 -12.27 11.16
N HIS A 55 -7.92 -11.35 11.97
CA HIS A 55 -7.27 -10.06 12.20
C HIS A 55 -5.99 -10.21 13.06
N PRO A 56 -4.84 -9.64 12.65
CA PRO A 56 -3.57 -9.74 13.38
C PRO A 56 -3.61 -9.05 14.75
N GLY A 57 -4.28 -7.89 14.85
CA GLY A 57 -4.47 -7.18 16.12
C GLY A 57 -5.47 -7.79 17.12
N TYR A 58 -6.32 -8.77 16.75
CA TYR A 58 -7.44 -9.17 17.62
C TYR A 58 -7.02 -9.60 19.02
N LYS A 59 -5.92 -10.35 19.13
CA LYS A 59 -5.40 -10.86 20.40
C LYS A 59 -4.53 -9.85 21.15
N THR A 60 -4.15 -8.75 20.53
CA THR A 60 -3.27 -7.72 21.13
C THR A 60 -4.06 -6.54 21.69
N TRP A 61 -5.33 -6.40 21.29
CA TRP A 61 -6.22 -5.39 21.82
C TRP A 61 -6.63 -5.69 23.27
N ASP A 62 -7.00 -4.65 23.99
CA ASP A 62 -7.44 -4.80 25.37
C ASP A 62 -8.79 -5.53 25.44
N LYS A 63 -8.96 -6.31 26.52
CA LYS A 63 -10.11 -7.19 26.71
C LYS A 63 -11.45 -6.43 26.71
N GLU A 64 -11.48 -5.23 27.29
CA GLU A 64 -12.70 -4.42 27.38
C GLU A 64 -13.17 -3.97 26.00
N THR A 65 -12.24 -3.55 25.13
CA THR A 65 -12.54 -3.18 23.74
C THR A 65 -13.07 -4.38 22.94
N ILE A 66 -12.46 -5.55 23.11
CA ILE A 66 -12.92 -6.79 22.45
C ILE A 66 -14.33 -7.15 22.92
N GLU A 67 -14.58 -7.19 24.23
CA GLU A 67 -15.89 -7.54 24.80
C GLU A 67 -16.99 -6.58 24.34
N LYS A 68 -16.71 -5.26 24.25
CA LYS A 68 -17.66 -4.27 23.70
C LYS A 68 -18.00 -4.55 22.24
N PHE A 69 -17.00 -4.89 21.43
CA PHE A 69 -17.21 -5.24 20.03
C PHE A 69 -18.04 -6.53 19.88
N GLU A 70 -17.65 -7.59 20.60
CA GLU A 70 -18.33 -8.89 20.59
C GLU A 70 -19.80 -8.74 21.01
N GLN A 71 -20.05 -8.01 22.10
CA GLN A 71 -21.40 -7.70 22.57
C GLN A 71 -22.20 -6.92 21.53
N LYS A 72 -21.60 -5.90 20.90
CA LYS A 72 -22.28 -5.10 19.87
C LYS A 72 -22.67 -5.95 18.66
N ILE A 73 -21.80 -6.85 18.20
CA ILE A 73 -22.11 -7.78 17.10
C ILE A 73 -23.21 -8.76 17.50
N ALA A 74 -23.14 -9.33 18.72
CA ALA A 74 -24.17 -10.24 19.22
C ALA A 74 -25.54 -9.55 19.36
N ASP A 75 -25.57 -8.30 19.85
CA ASP A 75 -26.79 -7.51 19.95
C ASP A 75 -27.40 -7.21 18.58
N LEU A 76 -26.55 -6.85 17.60
CA LEU A 76 -27.00 -6.66 16.22
C LEU A 76 -27.59 -7.94 15.66
N TYR A 77 -26.90 -9.07 15.78
CA TYR A 77 -27.35 -10.37 15.24
C TYR A 77 -28.68 -10.82 15.84
N ASN A 78 -28.78 -10.81 17.18
CA ASN A 78 -29.97 -11.24 17.91
C ASN A 78 -31.14 -10.24 17.77
N GLY A 79 -30.85 -8.98 17.45
CA GLY A 79 -31.82 -7.92 17.21
C GLY A 79 -32.42 -7.89 15.80
N ILE A 80 -31.94 -8.73 14.87
CA ILE A 80 -32.48 -8.79 13.51
C ILE A 80 -33.91 -9.34 13.54
N SER A 81 -34.87 -8.47 13.21
CA SER A 81 -36.30 -8.76 13.19
C SER A 81 -36.92 -8.72 11.79
N GLY A 82 -36.21 -8.19 10.80
CA GLY A 82 -36.69 -8.07 9.41
C GLY A 82 -35.67 -7.43 8.46
N PRO A 83 -36.03 -7.26 7.18
CA PRO A 83 -35.20 -6.57 6.20
C PRO A 83 -34.86 -5.13 6.61
N LYS A 84 -33.67 -4.65 6.25
CA LYS A 84 -33.21 -3.27 6.53
C LYS A 84 -32.64 -2.63 5.28
N LYS A 85 -32.67 -1.29 5.21
CA LYS A 85 -31.91 -0.53 4.20
C LYS A 85 -30.42 -0.78 4.35
N LEU A 86 -29.68 -0.81 3.24
CA LEU A 86 -28.24 -1.04 3.26
C LEU A 86 -27.49 0.06 4.02
N LYS A 87 -27.74 1.33 3.64
CA LYS A 87 -27.26 2.53 4.34
C LYS A 87 -28.35 3.60 4.34
N THR A 88 -28.38 4.41 5.39
CA THR A 88 -29.20 5.63 5.41
C THR A 88 -28.35 6.78 4.88
N LYS A 89 -28.85 7.49 3.86
CA LYS A 89 -28.27 8.77 3.44
C LYS A 89 -28.79 9.81 4.43
N GLY A 90 -28.01 10.12 5.46
CA GLY A 90 -28.42 11.18 6.39
C GLY A 90 -28.32 12.54 5.70
N GLU A 91 -29.44 13.26 5.62
CA GLU A 91 -29.41 14.72 5.74
C GLU A 91 -29.29 15.03 7.23
N GLU A 92 -28.36 15.92 7.61
CA GLU A 92 -28.14 16.28 9.01
C GLU A 92 -29.45 16.79 9.65
N GLY A 93 -29.83 16.24 10.82
CA GLY A 93 -30.88 16.81 11.67
C GLY A 93 -32.22 16.07 11.75
N GLN A 94 -32.38 14.88 11.14
CA GLN A 94 -33.57 14.03 11.35
C GLN A 94 -33.20 12.67 11.98
N GLU A 95 -33.94 12.23 12.99
CA GLU A 95 -33.87 10.86 13.53
C GLU A 95 -34.38 9.86 12.48
N GLN A 96 -33.52 9.47 11.54
CA GLN A 96 -33.81 8.39 10.60
C GLN A 96 -33.24 7.07 11.13
N GLU A 97 -33.96 5.97 10.88
CA GLU A 97 -33.48 4.62 11.20
C GLU A 97 -32.17 4.34 10.45
N LYS A 98 -31.14 3.90 11.20
CA LYS A 98 -29.83 3.56 10.63
C LYS A 98 -29.92 2.28 9.80
N GLY A 99 -29.35 2.31 8.60
CA GLY A 99 -29.19 1.17 7.72
C GLY A 99 -28.22 0.14 8.32
N PHE A 100 -28.29 -1.08 7.81
CA PHE A 100 -27.51 -2.21 8.34
C PHE A 100 -26.01 -1.91 8.38
N TYR A 101 -25.44 -1.39 7.28
CA TYR A 101 -24.00 -1.12 7.24
C TYR A 101 -23.56 0.10 8.06
N ASN A 102 -24.47 1.02 8.39
CA ASN A 102 -24.16 2.07 9.37
C ASN A 102 -23.97 1.45 10.77
N LEU A 103 -24.84 0.51 11.13
CA LEU A 103 -24.76 -0.20 12.42
C LEU A 103 -23.53 -1.11 12.51
N VAL A 104 -23.19 -1.81 11.42
CA VAL A 104 -21.96 -2.61 11.33
C VAL A 104 -20.73 -1.71 11.48
N ASP A 105 -20.67 -0.58 10.77
CA ASP A 105 -19.53 0.33 10.86
C ASP A 105 -19.34 0.88 12.28
N GLU A 106 -20.43 1.20 12.99
CA GLU A 106 -20.38 1.58 14.41
C GLU A 106 -19.80 0.48 15.31
N ALA A 107 -20.10 -0.79 15.02
CA ALA A 107 -19.50 -1.90 15.77
C ALA A 107 -17.99 -2.01 15.47
N LEU A 108 -17.60 -1.93 14.20
CA LEU A 108 -16.20 -1.99 13.78
C LEU A 108 -15.37 -0.85 14.39
N GLN A 109 -15.95 0.34 14.52
CA GLN A 109 -15.31 1.52 15.11
C GLN A 109 -15.02 1.40 16.61
N ILE A 110 -15.49 0.35 17.30
CA ILE A 110 -15.09 0.04 18.67
C ILE A 110 -13.62 -0.41 18.71
N LEU A 111 -13.22 -1.25 17.76
CA LEU A 111 -11.89 -1.88 17.71
C LEU A 111 -10.81 -0.87 17.32
N PRO A 112 -9.55 -0.98 17.76
CA PRO A 112 -8.56 0.07 17.59
C PRO A 112 -7.76 0.00 16.28
N ASP A 113 -8.43 -0.29 15.15
CA ASP A 113 -7.87 -0.26 13.78
C ASP A 113 -8.58 0.81 12.94
N GLU A 114 -7.85 1.81 12.44
CA GLU A 114 -8.41 2.89 11.60
C GLU A 114 -8.78 2.43 10.19
N HIS A 115 -8.28 1.27 9.76
CA HIS A 115 -8.66 0.65 8.50
C HIS A 115 -9.96 -0.14 8.59
N LEU A 116 -10.32 -0.61 9.78
CA LEU A 116 -11.46 -1.51 9.98
C LEU A 116 -12.80 -0.78 9.85
N LYS A 117 -13.39 -0.88 8.67
CA LYS A 117 -14.65 -0.20 8.33
C LYS A 117 -15.41 -0.88 7.22
N VAL A 118 -16.68 -0.53 7.08
CA VAL A 118 -17.48 -0.90 5.91
C VAL A 118 -17.09 -0.02 4.72
N SER A 119 -16.66 -0.65 3.63
CA SER A 119 -16.24 0.00 2.39
C SER A 119 -17.34 -0.10 1.32
N PRO A 120 -18.13 0.97 1.06
CA PRO A 120 -18.96 1.04 -0.15
C PRO A 120 -18.07 1.41 -1.34
N GLY A 121 -17.99 0.57 -2.38
CA GLY A 121 -17.17 0.87 -3.57
C GLY A 121 -15.68 1.17 -3.29
N LYS A 122 -14.93 1.67 -4.29
CA LYS A 122 -13.54 2.13 -4.13
C LYS A 122 -13.56 3.43 -3.30
N GLY A 123 -13.03 3.41 -2.08
CA GLY A 123 -12.98 4.59 -1.22
C GLY A 123 -11.78 4.60 -0.26
N ASN A 124 -11.17 5.77 -0.11
CA ASN A 124 -10.00 5.99 0.73
C ASN A 124 -10.35 6.02 2.23
N LEU A 125 -9.33 5.99 3.10
CA LEU A 125 -9.53 6.06 4.54
C LEU A 125 -9.73 7.51 4.98
N ILE A 126 -10.76 7.75 5.78
CA ILE A 126 -10.87 8.98 6.56
C ILE A 126 -10.70 8.50 8.01
N PRO A 127 -9.71 9.02 8.74
CA PRO A 127 -9.50 8.65 10.14
C PRO A 127 -10.70 9.00 11.02
N ARG A 128 -10.81 8.34 12.17
CA ARG A 128 -11.79 8.63 13.22
C ARG A 128 -11.55 10.04 13.76
N GLN A 129 -12.27 11.01 13.19
CA GLN A 129 -12.42 12.40 13.60
C GLN A 129 -11.30 12.91 14.53
N PRO A 130 -10.08 13.12 14.01
CA PRO A 130 -9.03 13.74 14.79
C PRO A 130 -9.38 15.20 15.11
N LYS A 131 -8.86 15.74 16.22
CA LYS A 131 -8.88 17.18 16.47
C LYS A 131 -8.05 17.85 15.38
N LYS A 132 -8.72 18.35 14.34
CA LYS A 132 -8.06 19.05 13.25
C LYS A 132 -7.56 20.39 13.78
N VAL A 133 -6.26 20.64 13.69
CA VAL A 133 -5.77 22.01 13.65
C VAL A 133 -5.65 22.44 12.20
N SER A 134 -6.00 23.69 11.89
CA SER A 134 -5.81 24.18 10.53
C SER A 134 -4.31 24.29 10.26
N VAL A 135 -3.83 23.54 9.27
CA VAL A 135 -2.49 23.68 8.69
C VAL A 135 -2.57 24.02 7.20
N GLY A 136 -3.73 24.56 6.79
CA GLY A 136 -4.09 24.89 5.41
C GLY A 136 -4.34 23.68 4.51
N GLU A 137 -4.70 23.98 3.27
CA GLU A 137 -5.14 23.01 2.25
C GLU A 137 -3.99 22.52 1.37
N ASN A 138 -4.16 21.34 0.76
CA ASN A 138 -3.24 20.87 -0.27
C ASN A 138 -3.14 21.90 -1.40
N SER A 139 -1.92 22.19 -1.86
CA SER A 139 -1.66 23.17 -2.90
C SER A 139 -1.95 22.69 -4.34
N CYS A 140 -2.38 21.44 -4.49
CA CYS A 140 -2.88 20.87 -5.74
C CYS A 140 -4.37 21.23 -5.95
N PRO A 141 -4.76 21.78 -7.11
CA PRO A 141 -6.16 22.06 -7.44
C PRO A 141 -7.07 20.83 -7.38
N GLU A 142 -8.36 21.04 -7.10
CA GLU A 142 -9.28 19.93 -6.86
C GLU A 142 -9.53 19.03 -8.08
N GLU A 143 -9.37 19.56 -9.28
CA GLU A 143 -9.56 18.83 -10.53
C GLU A 143 -8.37 17.95 -10.91
N LYS A 144 -7.26 18.00 -10.16
CA LYS A 144 -6.03 17.26 -10.45
C LYS A 144 -5.72 16.23 -9.36
N LEU A 145 -5.06 15.15 -9.79
CA LEU A 145 -4.50 14.13 -8.88
C LEU A 145 -3.16 14.60 -8.27
N TRP A 146 -2.35 15.30 -9.06
CA TRP A 146 -1.10 15.93 -8.65
C TRP A 146 -0.81 17.19 -9.47
N GLU A 147 0.09 18.02 -8.95
CA GLU A 147 0.64 19.19 -9.64
C GLU A 147 2.13 19.35 -9.32
N ILE A 148 2.91 19.75 -10.32
CA ILE A 148 4.32 20.11 -10.15
C ILE A 148 4.50 21.55 -10.60
N LYS A 149 5.08 22.38 -9.72
CA LYS A 149 5.39 23.79 -10.00
C LYS A 149 6.73 24.18 -9.39
N GLN A 150 7.27 25.32 -9.80
CA GLN A 150 8.43 25.92 -9.13
C GLN A 150 7.95 26.90 -8.05
N SER A 151 8.76 27.07 -7.00
CA SER A 151 8.61 28.20 -6.09
C SER A 151 8.82 29.53 -6.85
N GLU A 152 8.30 30.63 -6.31
CA GLU A 152 8.41 31.95 -6.95
C GLU A 152 9.85 32.39 -7.20
N ASP A 153 10.77 31.99 -6.33
CA ASP A 153 12.21 32.25 -6.47
C ASP A 153 12.93 31.30 -7.43
N GLY A 154 12.23 30.28 -7.97
CA GLY A 154 12.77 29.26 -8.88
C GLY A 154 13.79 28.32 -8.25
N LYS A 155 14.00 28.36 -6.92
CA LYS A 155 15.00 27.53 -6.24
C LYS A 155 14.47 26.14 -5.89
N SER A 156 13.17 26.00 -5.70
CA SER A 156 12.52 24.75 -5.28
C SER A 156 11.50 24.25 -6.27
N THR A 157 11.44 22.93 -6.41
CA THR A 157 10.29 22.27 -7.01
C THR A 157 9.26 21.97 -5.93
N ILE A 158 7.99 22.23 -6.21
CA ILE A 158 6.84 21.87 -5.36
C ILE A 158 6.06 20.77 -6.08
N LEU A 159 5.99 19.59 -5.47
CA LEU A 159 5.18 18.46 -5.88
C LEU A 159 3.99 18.33 -4.93
N ALA A 160 2.79 18.68 -5.39
CA ALA A 160 1.57 18.51 -4.61
C ALA A 160 0.82 17.26 -5.09
N ILE A 161 0.51 16.34 -4.18
CA ILE A 161 -0.20 15.07 -4.47
C ILE A 161 -1.48 15.05 -3.65
N ARG A 162 -2.62 15.22 -4.31
CA ARG A 162 -3.93 15.33 -3.64
C ARG A 162 -4.52 13.96 -3.31
N ASP A 163 -4.75 13.13 -4.31
CA ASP A 163 -5.36 11.81 -4.16
C ASP A 163 -4.92 10.93 -5.32
N LEU A 164 -4.42 9.72 -5.02
CA LEU A 164 -4.03 8.74 -6.04
C LEU A 164 -4.97 7.52 -6.06
N GLY A 165 -6.06 7.51 -5.30
CA GLY A 165 -7.01 6.40 -5.19
C GLY A 165 -7.66 5.99 -6.51
N SER A 166 -7.77 6.91 -7.47
CA SER A 166 -8.24 6.64 -8.83
C SER A 166 -7.12 6.55 -9.87
N ALA A 167 -5.85 6.71 -9.48
CA ALA A 167 -4.72 6.65 -10.39
C ALA A 167 -4.48 5.20 -10.82
N GLU A 168 -4.36 4.98 -12.12
CA GLU A 168 -4.10 3.67 -12.72
C GLU A 168 -2.60 3.53 -13.05
N PRO A 169 -2.08 2.33 -13.41
CA PRO A 169 -0.64 2.12 -13.66
C PRO A 169 0.01 3.10 -14.65
N GLY A 170 -0.74 3.57 -15.66
CA GLY A 170 -0.27 4.58 -16.60
C GLY A 170 -0.06 5.96 -15.95
N ASP A 171 -0.92 6.33 -15.00
CA ASP A 171 -0.78 7.58 -14.23
C ASP A 171 0.44 7.53 -13.31
N TRP A 172 0.74 6.37 -12.72
CA TRP A 172 1.89 6.20 -11.84
C TRP A 172 3.21 6.41 -12.60
N LEU A 173 3.33 5.84 -13.80
CA LEU A 173 4.49 6.04 -14.68
C LEU A 173 4.59 7.48 -15.18
N LYS A 174 3.45 8.11 -15.49
CA LYS A 174 3.40 9.52 -15.89
C LYS A 174 3.88 10.42 -14.76
N LEU A 175 3.35 10.24 -13.55
CA LEU A 175 3.78 10.97 -12.35
C LEU A 175 5.29 10.79 -12.13
N GLN A 176 5.78 9.55 -12.14
CA GLN A 176 7.22 9.28 -11.97
C GLN A 176 8.06 10.03 -13.01
N LYS A 177 7.65 10.01 -14.28
CA LYS A 177 8.34 10.70 -15.36
C LYS A 177 8.32 12.23 -15.16
N GLU A 178 7.16 12.80 -14.86
CA GLU A 178 7.02 14.25 -14.67
C GLU A 178 7.85 14.74 -13.47
N VAL A 179 7.88 14.00 -12.37
CA VAL A 179 8.74 14.34 -11.22
C VAL A 179 10.21 14.21 -11.62
N ARG A 180 10.60 13.15 -12.34
CA ARG A 180 11.98 13.00 -12.82
C ARG A 180 12.41 14.17 -13.70
N ASP A 181 11.57 14.56 -14.66
CA ASP A 181 11.86 15.64 -15.60
C ASP A 181 11.93 17.00 -14.89
N ALA A 182 11.18 17.18 -13.80
CA ALA A 182 11.24 18.39 -12.98
C ALA A 182 12.51 18.45 -12.12
N LEU A 183 12.97 17.31 -11.59
CA LEU A 183 14.10 17.26 -10.66
C LEU A 183 15.46 17.13 -11.34
N PHE A 184 15.53 16.51 -12.53
CA PHE A 184 16.79 16.15 -13.17
C PHE A 184 16.90 16.64 -14.61
N ASN A 185 18.11 16.96 -15.01
CA ASN A 185 18.53 17.14 -16.40
C ASN A 185 18.68 15.78 -17.10
N GLU A 186 18.78 15.79 -18.43
CA GLU A 186 18.96 14.57 -19.23
C GLU A 186 20.23 13.78 -18.86
N ASP A 187 21.28 14.49 -18.39
CA ASP A 187 22.52 13.90 -17.92
C ASP A 187 22.43 13.33 -16.48
N GLY A 188 21.28 13.49 -15.82
CA GLY A 188 21.02 13.05 -14.46
C GLY A 188 21.47 14.01 -13.36
N THR A 189 21.93 15.22 -13.71
CA THR A 189 22.22 16.28 -12.73
C THR A 189 20.94 16.93 -12.21
N GLU A 190 20.96 17.41 -10.97
CA GLU A 190 19.78 18.01 -10.31
C GLU A 190 19.51 19.43 -10.81
N LYS A 191 18.24 19.76 -11.07
CA LYS A 191 17.79 21.06 -11.58
C LYS A 191 17.48 22.10 -10.51
N CYS A 192 17.07 21.66 -9.33
CA CYS A 192 16.60 22.53 -8.25
C CYS A 192 17.44 22.35 -6.99
N GLY A 193 17.40 23.35 -6.11
CA GLY A 193 18.11 23.35 -4.83
C GLY A 193 17.39 22.58 -3.73
N SER A 194 16.09 22.35 -3.87
CA SER A 194 15.26 21.61 -2.91
C SER A 194 13.93 21.15 -3.52
N LEU A 195 13.29 20.19 -2.86
CA LEU A 195 11.96 19.67 -3.18
C LEU A 195 11.01 19.86 -2.01
N VAL A 196 9.84 20.44 -2.24
CA VAL A 196 8.73 20.46 -1.28
C VAL A 196 7.65 19.51 -1.79
N ILE A 197 7.26 18.53 -0.99
CA ILE A 197 6.21 17.56 -1.31
C ILE A 197 5.01 17.82 -0.42
N ASP A 198 3.86 18.15 -1.00
CA ASP A 198 2.62 18.45 -0.30
C ASP A 198 1.64 17.26 -0.40
N VAL A 199 1.50 16.51 0.70
CA VAL A 199 0.56 15.39 0.84
C VAL A 199 -0.50 15.65 1.90
N ARG A 200 -0.70 16.92 2.30
CA ARG A 200 -1.78 17.31 3.21
C ARG A 200 -3.12 16.86 2.62
N SER A 201 -3.98 16.32 3.47
CA SER A 201 -5.31 15.81 3.09
C SER A 201 -5.32 14.73 2.01
N ASN A 202 -4.18 14.06 1.79
CA ASN A 202 -4.11 12.90 0.92
C ASN A 202 -4.58 11.64 1.65
N PRO A 203 -5.74 11.06 1.29
CA PRO A 203 -6.36 9.99 2.05
C PRO A 203 -5.81 8.59 1.67
N GLY A 204 -4.82 8.54 0.77
CA GLY A 204 -4.16 7.32 0.30
C GLY A 204 -4.49 6.91 -1.12
N GLY A 205 -4.62 5.60 -1.33
CA GLY A 205 -4.74 4.99 -2.65
C GLY A 205 -3.73 3.84 -2.85
N PRO A 206 -3.30 3.57 -4.10
CA PRO A 206 -2.27 2.59 -4.37
C PRO A 206 -0.90 3.06 -3.85
N THR A 207 -0.15 2.16 -3.21
CA THR A 207 1.17 2.43 -2.63
C THR A 207 2.29 2.54 -3.67
N ILE A 208 2.12 1.95 -4.85
CA ILE A 208 3.10 1.94 -5.97
C ILE A 208 3.62 3.32 -6.35
N PRO A 209 2.79 4.34 -6.67
CA PRO A 209 3.30 5.64 -7.07
C PRO A 209 4.20 6.29 -6.00
N TYR A 210 3.88 6.11 -4.71
CA TYR A 210 4.71 6.60 -3.61
C TYR A 210 6.03 5.83 -3.50
N GLU A 211 6.01 4.51 -3.73
CA GLU A 211 7.23 3.71 -3.81
C GLU A 211 8.12 4.20 -4.94
N LEU A 212 7.59 4.39 -6.15
CA LEU A 212 8.36 4.85 -7.31
C LEU A 212 9.01 6.21 -7.07
N ILE A 213 8.31 7.14 -6.41
CA ILE A 213 8.86 8.43 -6.00
C ILE A 213 9.98 8.20 -4.98
N GLY A 214 9.73 7.42 -3.93
CA GLY A 214 10.74 7.07 -2.93
C GLY A 214 11.99 6.47 -3.57
N GLN A 215 11.83 5.47 -4.43
CA GLN A 215 12.93 4.81 -5.12
C GLN A 215 13.76 5.77 -5.95
N MET A 216 13.10 6.67 -6.68
CA MET A 216 13.77 7.71 -7.46
C MET A 216 14.54 8.68 -6.57
N LEU A 217 13.97 9.10 -5.43
CA LEU A 217 14.64 10.04 -4.52
C LEU A 217 15.90 9.42 -3.90
N TYR A 218 15.92 8.12 -3.55
CA TYR A 218 17.16 7.46 -3.13
C TYR A 218 18.04 6.98 -4.29
N GLY A 219 17.50 6.87 -5.51
CA GLY A 219 18.10 6.12 -6.61
C GLY A 219 18.19 4.61 -6.32
N ASN A 220 17.44 4.10 -5.34
CA ASN A 220 17.59 2.75 -4.80
C ASN A 220 16.23 2.20 -4.32
N GLU A 221 16.15 0.90 -4.04
CA GLU A 221 14.94 0.32 -3.46
C GLU A 221 14.65 0.86 -2.06
N VAL A 222 13.37 1.01 -1.75
CA VAL A 222 12.87 1.51 -0.46
C VAL A 222 11.90 0.50 0.16
N ALA A 223 11.81 0.52 1.48
CA ALA A 223 10.81 -0.23 2.24
C ALA A 223 10.02 0.76 3.12
N HIS A 224 8.73 0.48 3.32
CA HIS A 224 7.84 1.38 4.06
C HIS A 224 7.68 1.00 5.54
N PHE A 225 7.98 -0.25 5.90
CA PHE A 225 8.04 -0.71 7.30
C PHE A 225 9.35 -1.43 7.57
N GLU A 226 9.67 -1.65 8.85
CA GLU A 226 10.81 -2.47 9.26
C GLU A 226 10.48 -3.95 9.17
N LYS A 227 9.24 -4.33 9.52
CA LYS A 227 8.80 -5.72 9.51
C LYS A 227 7.30 -5.77 9.31
N MET A 228 6.82 -6.84 8.69
CA MET A 228 5.40 -7.18 8.66
C MET A 228 5.21 -8.60 9.15
N ALA A 229 4.19 -8.82 9.98
CA ALA A 229 3.78 -10.15 10.41
C ALA A 229 2.28 -10.34 10.16
N TYR A 230 1.87 -11.57 9.86
CA TYR A 230 0.47 -11.96 9.75
C TYR A 230 0.13 -12.99 10.82
N ARG A 231 -1.16 -13.20 11.08
CA ARG A 231 -1.63 -14.21 12.03
C ARG A 231 -1.83 -15.54 11.30
N ASP A 232 -1.22 -16.61 11.76
CA ASP A 232 -1.22 -17.91 11.06
C ASP A 232 -2.53 -18.67 11.29
N THR A 233 -3.58 -18.27 10.55
CA THR A 233 -4.90 -18.89 10.57
C THR A 233 -5.47 -19.06 9.17
N PRO A 234 -6.39 -20.01 8.95
CA PRO A 234 -7.05 -20.17 7.65
C PRO A 234 -7.89 -18.93 7.27
N GLU A 235 -8.45 -18.21 8.26
CA GLU A 235 -9.16 -16.95 8.03
C GLU A 235 -8.23 -15.85 7.52
N ASN A 236 -7.03 -15.72 8.08
CA ASN A 236 -6.07 -14.73 7.62
C ASN A 236 -5.56 -15.09 6.22
N ASP A 237 -5.24 -16.37 5.96
CA ASP A 237 -4.85 -16.82 4.62
C ASP A 237 -5.95 -16.59 3.57
N PHE A 238 -7.22 -16.73 3.95
CA PHE A 238 -8.35 -16.34 3.10
C PHE A 238 -8.36 -14.84 2.80
N LEU A 239 -8.13 -13.98 3.79
CA LEU A 239 -8.03 -12.53 3.59
C LEU A 239 -6.83 -12.17 2.71
N ARG A 240 -5.66 -12.75 2.96
CA ARG A 240 -4.42 -12.55 2.18
C ARG A 240 -4.63 -12.93 0.73
N LEU A 241 -5.28 -14.05 0.48
CA LEU A 241 -5.66 -14.51 -0.85
C LEU A 241 -6.58 -13.53 -1.59
N VAL A 242 -7.62 -13.03 -0.91
CA VAL A 242 -8.55 -12.04 -1.49
C VAL A 242 -7.82 -10.71 -1.80
N ASN A 243 -6.87 -10.34 -0.94
CA ASN A 243 -6.06 -9.14 -1.09
C ASN A 243 -4.91 -9.29 -2.09
N GLY A 244 -4.64 -10.51 -2.58
CA GLY A 244 -3.55 -10.79 -3.51
C GLY A 244 -2.18 -10.95 -2.85
N GLU A 245 -2.11 -11.11 -1.54
CA GLU A 245 -0.85 -11.43 -0.85
C GLU A 245 -0.45 -12.90 -1.00
N MET A 246 -1.37 -13.72 -1.51
CA MET A 246 -1.24 -15.16 -1.66
C MET A 246 -1.96 -15.60 -2.95
N THR A 247 -1.40 -16.57 -3.67
CA THR A 247 -2.06 -17.16 -4.85
C THR A 247 -3.16 -18.15 -4.44
N ARG A 248 -4.12 -18.43 -5.32
CA ARG A 248 -5.18 -19.41 -5.08
C ARG A 248 -4.61 -20.81 -4.81
N GLU A 249 -3.56 -21.17 -5.55
CA GLU A 249 -2.85 -22.43 -5.46
C GLU A 249 -2.16 -22.58 -4.10
N GLU A 250 -1.42 -21.55 -3.66
CA GLU A 250 -0.75 -21.52 -2.36
C GLU A 250 -1.76 -21.63 -1.22
N TYR A 251 -2.88 -20.90 -1.28
CA TYR A 251 -3.96 -21.00 -0.31
C TYR A 251 -4.51 -22.42 -0.21
N ASN A 252 -4.86 -23.01 -1.36
CA ASN A 252 -5.41 -24.37 -1.41
C ASN A 252 -4.41 -25.42 -0.90
N GLN A 253 -3.11 -25.22 -1.11
CA GLN A 253 -2.07 -26.08 -0.57
C GLN A 253 -1.98 -25.93 0.95
N ARG A 254 -1.91 -24.70 1.46
CA ARG A 254 -1.84 -24.43 2.91
C ARG A 254 -3.07 -24.97 3.64
N LEU A 255 -4.27 -24.83 3.09
CA LEU A 255 -5.47 -25.46 3.67
C LEU A 255 -5.37 -26.99 3.83
N LYS A 256 -4.60 -27.69 2.98
CA LYS A 256 -4.45 -29.15 3.01
C LYS A 256 -3.29 -29.61 3.90
N GLU A 257 -2.18 -28.88 3.86
CA GLU A 257 -0.89 -29.34 4.37
C GLU A 257 -0.40 -28.57 5.60
N HIS A 258 -0.81 -27.31 5.76
CA HIS A 258 -0.27 -26.43 6.79
C HIS A 258 -0.93 -26.68 8.15
N LYS A 259 -0.11 -26.70 9.21
CA LYS A 259 -0.57 -26.80 10.60
C LYS A 259 -0.59 -25.40 11.19
N TYR A 260 -1.75 -24.76 11.15
CA TYR A 260 -1.97 -23.41 11.68
C TYR A 260 -1.68 -23.34 13.19
N THR A 261 -0.88 -22.36 13.59
CA THR A 261 -0.50 -22.15 15.00
C THR A 261 -1.30 -21.06 15.69
N ASP A 262 -2.00 -20.21 14.94
CA ASP A 262 -2.71 -19.04 15.48
C ASP A 262 -1.77 -18.00 16.16
N GLU A 263 -0.48 -18.06 15.82
CA GLU A 263 0.59 -17.14 16.23
C GLU A 263 0.89 -16.11 15.15
N MET A 264 1.65 -15.06 15.50
CA MET A 264 2.14 -14.09 14.53
C MET A 264 3.38 -14.63 13.81
N ILE A 265 3.32 -14.74 12.48
CA ILE A 265 4.42 -15.18 11.62
C ILE A 265 4.94 -13.99 10.82
N THR A 266 6.26 -13.80 10.84
CA THR A 266 6.93 -12.77 10.03
C THR A 266 6.73 -13.06 8.55
N ALA A 267 6.07 -12.14 7.83
CA ALA A 267 5.93 -12.20 6.38
C ALA A 267 7.20 -11.70 5.69
N VAL A 268 7.69 -10.56 6.18
CA VAL A 268 8.87 -9.86 5.66
C VAL A 268 9.59 -9.20 6.83
N ASP A 269 10.91 -9.30 6.86
CA ASP A 269 11.76 -8.71 7.89
C ASP A 269 12.89 -7.89 7.24
N TYR A 270 12.84 -6.58 7.43
CA TYR A 270 13.88 -5.64 7.01
C TYR A 270 14.75 -5.18 8.20
N SER A 271 14.52 -5.67 9.43
CA SER A 271 15.23 -5.22 10.65
C SER A 271 16.72 -5.59 10.66
N GLY A 272 17.08 -6.73 10.07
CA GLY A 272 18.47 -7.21 9.98
C GLY A 272 19.33 -6.50 8.93
N HIS A 273 18.78 -5.51 8.22
CA HIS A 273 19.57 -4.68 7.32
C HIS A 273 20.25 -3.59 8.15
N GLU A 274 21.44 -3.92 8.70
CA GLU A 274 22.34 -3.05 9.49
C GLU A 274 22.78 -1.73 8.81
N GLN A 275 22.19 -1.41 7.67
CA GLN A 275 22.44 -0.20 6.92
C GLN A 275 21.24 0.69 7.09
N GLU A 276 21.36 1.58 8.07
CA GLU A 276 20.32 2.44 8.59
C GLU A 276 19.58 3.24 7.53
N PHE A 277 20.06 3.31 6.29
CA PHE A 277 19.46 4.04 5.18
C PHE A 277 19.80 3.30 3.89
N PRO A 278 18.87 3.12 2.91
CA PRO A 278 19.30 2.61 1.61
C PRO A 278 20.35 3.60 1.07
N PRO A 279 21.58 3.14 0.75
CA PRO A 279 22.62 4.05 0.31
C PRO A 279 22.12 4.78 -0.93
N PHE A 280 22.28 6.11 -0.98
CA PHE A 280 21.99 6.88 -2.17
C PHE A 280 22.76 6.28 -3.34
N ALA A 281 22.05 5.77 -4.34
CA ALA A 281 22.70 5.28 -5.54
C ALA A 281 22.88 6.41 -6.57
N LYS A 282 23.44 6.06 -7.72
CA LYS A 282 23.55 6.98 -8.85
C LYS A 282 22.14 7.36 -9.34
N GLY A 283 21.87 8.66 -9.45
CA GLY A 283 20.58 9.19 -9.92
C GLY A 283 19.52 9.39 -8.82
N GLY A 284 19.88 9.26 -7.54
CA GLY A 284 19.06 9.74 -6.42
C GLY A 284 19.15 11.25 -6.24
N PHE A 285 18.12 11.86 -5.64
CA PHE A 285 18.04 13.29 -5.33
C PHE A 285 18.71 13.57 -3.98
N ARG A 286 19.82 14.30 -4.01
CA ARG A 286 20.74 14.59 -2.90
C ARG A 286 20.61 16.03 -2.38
N LYS A 287 19.45 16.64 -2.60
CA LYS A 287 19.10 17.98 -2.10
C LYS A 287 18.07 17.88 -0.97
N PRO A 288 17.90 18.93 -0.15
CA PRO A 288 16.88 18.99 0.88
C PRO A 288 15.47 18.68 0.36
N ILE A 289 14.71 17.93 1.16
CA ILE A 289 13.32 17.56 0.90
C ILE A 289 12.47 18.00 2.09
N VAL A 290 11.39 18.73 1.83
CA VAL A 290 10.37 19.05 2.82
C VAL A 290 9.11 18.27 2.51
N LEU A 291 8.53 17.56 3.48
CA LEU A 291 7.27 16.84 3.34
C LEU A 291 6.20 17.50 4.20
N LEU A 292 5.08 17.90 3.59
CA LEU A 292 3.95 18.53 4.27
C LEU A 292 2.86 17.52 4.56
N THR A 293 2.45 17.41 5.83
CA THR A 293 1.42 16.45 6.28
C THR A 293 0.38 17.12 7.16
N ASN A 294 -0.80 16.49 7.26
CA ASN A 294 -1.79 16.84 8.27
C ASN A 294 -2.55 15.59 8.75
N ARG A 295 -3.51 15.75 9.68
CA ARG A 295 -4.31 14.63 10.21
C ARG A 295 -5.19 13.91 9.19
N GLU A 296 -5.32 14.45 7.99
CA GLU A 296 -6.05 13.83 6.89
C GLU A 296 -5.10 13.10 5.91
N THR A 297 -3.78 13.26 6.05
CA THR A 297 -2.79 12.41 5.38
C THR A 297 -2.90 11.00 5.96
N ALA A 298 -3.47 10.05 5.21
CA ALA A 298 -3.85 8.74 5.73
C ALA A 298 -3.45 7.58 4.81
N SER A 299 -3.28 6.39 5.37
CA SER A 299 -3.10 5.13 4.64
C SER A 299 -1.90 5.20 3.70
N ALA A 300 -2.06 4.91 2.40
CA ALA A 300 -0.98 5.06 1.43
C ALA A 300 -0.43 6.49 1.32
N GLY A 301 -1.18 7.52 1.75
CA GLY A 301 -0.69 8.90 1.86
C GLY A 301 0.42 9.02 2.91
N GLU A 302 0.42 8.13 3.90
CA GLU A 302 1.48 8.00 4.91
C GLU A 302 2.66 7.16 4.39
N SER A 303 2.51 6.43 3.28
CA SER A 303 3.58 5.57 2.74
C SER A 303 4.76 6.38 2.23
N LEU A 304 4.56 7.60 1.71
CA LEU A 304 5.70 8.41 1.27
C LEU A 304 6.57 8.86 2.46
N ARG A 305 5.93 9.26 3.57
CA ARG A 305 6.61 9.52 4.86
C ARG A 305 7.46 8.29 5.22
N GLN A 306 6.87 7.10 5.14
CA GLN A 306 7.54 5.85 5.49
C GLN A 306 8.76 5.56 4.62
N TYR A 307 8.61 5.60 3.29
CA TYR A 307 9.72 5.39 2.36
C TYR A 307 10.85 6.40 2.61
N LEU A 308 10.51 7.64 2.98
CA LEU A 308 11.48 8.70 3.25
C LEU A 308 11.98 8.75 4.70
N ASN A 309 11.56 7.85 5.60
CA ASN A 309 12.00 7.86 7.02
C ASN A 309 13.53 7.83 7.16
N GLY A 310 14.20 7.24 6.18
CA GLY A 310 15.64 7.13 6.14
C GLY A 310 16.35 8.23 5.35
N HIS A 311 15.67 9.27 4.88
CA HIS A 311 16.29 10.20 3.96
C HIS A 311 16.97 11.33 4.76
N PRO A 312 18.31 11.48 4.72
CA PRO A 312 19.02 12.43 5.59
C PRO A 312 18.65 13.89 5.33
N GLY A 313 18.23 14.21 4.10
CA GLY A 313 17.74 15.54 3.73
C GLY A 313 16.27 15.80 4.01
N LEU A 314 15.52 14.88 4.63
CA LEU A 314 14.10 15.05 4.90
C LEU A 314 13.85 15.99 6.10
N THR A 315 12.88 16.88 5.95
CA THR A 315 12.21 17.58 7.06
C THR A 315 10.70 17.49 6.89
N VAL A 316 9.97 17.11 7.92
CA VAL A 316 8.51 16.98 7.90
C VAL A 316 7.87 18.18 8.62
N VAL A 317 6.95 18.86 7.97
CA VAL A 317 6.31 20.10 8.46
C VAL A 317 4.80 19.97 8.42
N GLY A 318 4.10 20.41 9.46
CA GLY A 318 2.63 20.44 9.47
C GLY A 318 2.02 19.95 10.77
N GLU A 319 1.12 18.99 10.65
CA GLU A 319 0.55 18.22 11.75
C GLU A 319 0.86 16.73 11.56
N ASN A 320 0.81 15.95 12.64
CA ASN A 320 0.88 14.50 12.57
C ASN A 320 -0.07 13.97 11.49
N THR A 321 0.30 12.85 10.87
CA THR A 321 -0.58 12.14 9.93
C THR A 321 -1.79 11.51 10.65
N ALA A 322 -2.68 10.83 9.92
CA ALA A 322 -3.87 10.17 10.45
C ALA A 322 -3.55 9.02 11.43
N GLY A 323 -2.50 8.25 11.15
CA GLY A 323 -2.20 7.02 11.89
C GLY A 323 -3.01 5.84 11.39
N CYS A 324 -3.06 5.64 10.07
CA CYS A 324 -3.59 4.44 9.43
C CYS A 324 -2.39 3.68 8.83
N HIS A 325 -1.55 3.10 9.69
CA HIS A 325 -0.27 2.54 9.26
C HIS A 325 -0.07 1.08 9.65
N SER A 326 -0.35 0.75 10.91
CA SER A 326 0.13 -0.52 11.47
C SER A 326 -0.63 -1.70 10.93
N GLU A 327 -1.85 -1.48 10.43
CA GLU A 327 -2.69 -2.54 9.93
C GLU A 327 -2.73 -2.50 8.39
N ILE A 328 -1.93 -3.36 7.76
CA ILE A 328 -1.99 -3.56 6.31
C ILE A 328 -3.32 -4.19 5.98
N SER A 329 -4.21 -3.41 5.38
CA SER A 329 -5.56 -3.86 5.08
C SER A 329 -5.82 -3.93 3.58
N GLY A 330 -6.63 -4.91 3.24
CA GLY A 330 -7.33 -4.93 1.98
C GLY A 330 -8.81 -5.17 2.20
N GLU A 331 -9.54 -5.40 1.11
CA GLU A 331 -10.99 -5.54 1.18
C GLU A 331 -11.36 -7.01 1.30
N SER A 332 -12.25 -7.33 2.25
CA SER A 332 -12.97 -8.60 2.20
C SER A 332 -13.71 -8.73 0.86
N PRO A 333 -14.06 -9.96 0.43
CA PRO A 333 -14.91 -10.13 -0.74
C PRO A 333 -16.16 -9.28 -0.59
N ARG A 334 -16.48 -8.53 -1.64
CA ARG A 334 -17.71 -7.76 -1.68
C ARG A 334 -18.88 -8.72 -1.80
N ASN A 335 -19.92 -8.47 -1.01
CA ASN A 335 -21.19 -9.16 -1.19
C ASN A 335 -21.92 -8.62 -2.43
N GLN A 336 -23.06 -9.23 -2.73
CA GLN A 336 -23.93 -8.91 -3.86
C GLN A 336 -24.44 -7.46 -3.88
N PHE A 337 -24.35 -6.73 -2.77
CA PHE A 337 -24.73 -5.32 -2.68
C PHE A 337 -23.54 -4.37 -2.94
N GLY A 338 -22.35 -4.90 -3.24
CA GLY A 338 -21.13 -4.13 -3.48
C GLY A 338 -20.42 -3.67 -2.19
N TYR A 339 -20.86 -4.16 -1.03
CA TYR A 339 -20.25 -3.84 0.27
C TYR A 339 -19.23 -4.90 0.67
N GLY A 340 -18.12 -4.44 1.24
CA GLY A 340 -17.13 -5.28 1.91
C GLY A 340 -16.67 -4.62 3.21
N VAL A 341 -15.90 -5.34 4.01
CA VAL A 341 -15.22 -4.81 5.19
C VAL A 341 -13.73 -4.76 4.88
N LYS A 342 -13.09 -3.63 5.16
CA LYS A 342 -11.62 -3.56 5.13
C LYS A 342 -11.11 -4.25 6.38
N ILE A 343 -10.30 -5.30 6.22
CA ILE A 343 -9.76 -6.08 7.33
C ILE A 343 -8.26 -6.19 7.11
N ALA A 344 -7.50 -5.95 8.18
CA ALA A 344 -6.06 -6.12 8.18
C ALA A 344 -5.66 -7.59 7.97
N THR A 345 -4.70 -7.80 7.08
CA THR A 345 -4.07 -9.11 6.82
C THR A 345 -2.73 -9.23 7.51
N GLY A 346 -2.04 -8.12 7.78
CA GLY A 346 -0.82 -8.13 8.55
C GLY A 346 -0.59 -6.85 9.34
N HIS A 347 0.20 -6.98 10.38
CA HIS A 347 0.66 -5.90 11.23
C HIS A 347 2.05 -5.45 10.77
N ALA A 348 2.14 -4.20 10.32
CA ALA A 348 3.38 -3.51 10.00
C ALA A 348 3.96 -2.88 11.26
N TYR A 349 5.20 -3.23 11.54
CA TYR A 349 6.01 -2.63 12.58
C TYR A 349 6.75 -1.44 11.97
N PRO A 350 6.47 -0.20 12.43
CA PRO A 350 7.24 0.94 11.98
C PRO A 350 8.68 0.77 12.42
N ARG A 351 9.58 1.39 11.66
CA ARG A 351 10.99 1.45 12.06
C ARG A 351 11.14 2.12 13.43
N LYS A 352 11.80 1.45 14.36
CA LYS A 352 12.20 2.04 15.64
C LYS A 352 13.37 3.00 15.41
N THR A 353 13.25 4.25 15.87
CA THR A 353 14.38 5.17 16.00
C THR A 353 14.73 5.32 17.49
N GLU A 354 15.92 5.81 17.82
CA GLU A 354 16.29 6.09 19.23
C GLU A 354 15.27 7.01 19.92
N GLU A 355 14.65 7.89 19.14
CA GLU A 355 13.65 8.88 19.57
C GLU A 355 12.23 8.28 19.67
N THR A 356 11.91 7.26 18.87
CA THR A 356 10.57 6.68 18.80
C THR A 356 10.57 5.21 19.23
N LYS A 357 10.32 4.96 20.52
CA LYS A 357 10.10 3.63 21.10
C LYS A 357 8.70 3.04 20.83
N LYS A 358 7.93 3.62 19.89
CA LYS A 358 6.56 3.19 19.64
C LYS A 358 6.54 1.96 18.73
N ASP A 359 5.80 0.94 19.13
CA ASP A 359 5.53 -0.25 18.31
C ASP A 359 4.46 0.01 17.24
N SER A 360 3.78 1.16 17.27
CA SER A 360 2.73 1.54 16.32
C SER A 360 2.48 3.05 16.29
N TYR A 361 2.10 3.56 15.11
CA TYR A 361 1.58 4.92 14.92
C TYR A 361 0.07 4.94 14.68
N GLU A 362 -0.62 3.80 14.87
CA GLU A 362 -2.07 3.70 14.68
C GLU A 362 -2.78 4.74 15.56
N LYS A 363 -3.79 5.42 14.99
CA LYS A 363 -4.55 6.56 15.56
C LYS A 363 -3.75 7.83 15.86
N THR A 364 -2.46 7.73 16.16
CA THR A 364 -1.64 8.86 16.60
C THR A 364 -0.90 9.55 15.46
N GLY A 365 -0.69 8.86 14.35
CA GLY A 365 0.02 9.37 13.19
C GLY A 365 1.52 9.50 13.40
N TYR A 366 2.24 9.60 12.29
CA TYR A 366 3.65 9.95 12.29
C TYR A 366 3.84 11.37 12.79
N PRO A 367 4.80 11.61 13.69
CA PRO A 367 5.15 12.95 14.13
C PRO A 367 5.81 13.75 13.00
N VAL A 368 5.75 15.07 13.15
CA VAL A 368 6.44 16.04 12.29
C VAL A 368 7.64 16.65 13.02
N ASP A 369 8.63 17.13 12.27
CA ASP A 369 9.79 17.83 12.83
C ASP A 369 9.42 19.27 13.23
N ILE A 370 8.54 19.92 12.45
CA ILE A 370 8.07 21.27 12.69
C ILE A 370 6.55 21.30 12.68
N LYS A 371 5.96 21.66 13.83
CA LYS A 371 4.51 21.82 13.97
C LYS A 371 4.05 23.19 13.49
N THR A 372 2.96 23.23 12.74
CA THR A 372 2.38 24.49 12.21
C THR A 372 0.94 24.69 12.65
N GLU A 373 0.63 24.38 13.91
CA GLU A 373 -0.73 24.49 14.45
C GLU A 373 -1.28 25.92 14.29
N GLY A 374 -2.34 26.11 13.50
CA GLY A 374 -2.98 27.41 13.27
C GLY A 374 -2.35 28.26 12.15
N GLN A 375 -1.42 27.72 11.37
CA GLN A 375 -0.80 28.40 10.22
C GLN A 375 -0.65 27.45 9.02
N ASP A 376 -0.75 27.97 7.79
CA ASP A 376 -0.58 27.14 6.59
C ASP A 376 0.85 26.60 6.49
N ALA A 377 0.97 25.26 6.39
CA ALA A 377 2.27 24.59 6.41
C ALA A 377 3.14 24.91 5.19
N LEU A 378 2.53 25.13 4.01
CA LEU A 378 3.26 25.49 2.80
C LEU A 378 3.77 26.93 2.88
N ALA A 379 2.92 27.88 3.27
CA ALA A 379 3.28 29.28 3.46
C ALA A 379 4.38 29.42 4.51
N TYR A 380 4.26 28.70 5.64
CA TYR A 380 5.32 28.64 6.65
C TYR A 380 6.62 28.11 6.05
N THR A 381 6.57 26.99 5.34
CA THR A 381 7.74 26.37 4.72
C THR A 381 8.44 27.31 3.74
N LEU A 382 7.68 27.95 2.84
CA LEU A 382 8.22 28.86 1.84
C LEU A 382 8.81 30.13 2.49
N GLY A 383 8.18 30.63 3.55
CA GLY A 383 8.70 31.77 4.33
C GLY A 383 9.98 31.47 5.12
N HIS A 384 10.28 30.21 5.41
CA HIS A 384 11.44 29.76 6.19
C HIS A 384 12.34 28.78 5.42
N LEU A 385 12.22 28.76 4.10
CA LEU A 385 12.81 27.72 3.26
C LEU A 385 14.34 27.67 3.38
N GLU A 386 15.01 28.82 3.42
CA GLU A 386 16.47 28.90 3.53
C GLU A 386 16.97 28.28 4.85
N GLU A 387 16.27 28.52 5.98
CA GLU A 387 16.63 27.94 7.27
C GLU A 387 16.41 26.42 7.29
N ILE A 388 15.24 25.98 6.81
CA ILE A 388 14.86 24.56 6.77
C ILE A 388 15.84 23.77 5.89
N THR A 389 16.12 24.29 4.69
CA THR A 389 17.01 23.64 3.72
C THR A 389 18.47 23.65 4.16
N ALA A 390 18.94 24.71 4.84
CA ALA A 390 20.30 24.74 5.39
C ALA A 390 20.53 23.64 6.44
N LYS A 391 19.58 23.45 7.37
CA LYS A 391 19.64 22.37 8.37
C LYS A 391 19.60 20.99 7.74
N ALA A 392 18.77 20.79 6.72
CA ALA A 392 18.72 19.53 5.98
C ALA A 392 20.01 19.29 5.16
N GLN A 393 20.63 20.35 4.62
CA GLN A 393 21.89 20.26 3.90
C GLN A 393 23.04 19.87 4.82
N GLU A 394 23.09 20.37 6.05
CA GLU A 394 24.09 19.96 7.05
C GLU A 394 24.01 18.45 7.36
N LYS A 395 22.79 17.90 7.47
CA LYS A 395 22.57 16.45 7.62
C LYS A 395 23.02 15.68 6.37
N LEU A 396 22.79 16.22 5.17
CA LEU A 396 23.25 15.62 3.91
C LEU A 396 24.77 15.64 3.78
N ASP A 397 25.42 16.73 4.17
CA ASP A 397 26.88 16.90 4.06
C ASP A 397 27.64 16.01 5.06
N SER A 398 27.03 15.72 6.21
CA SER A 398 27.57 14.81 7.22
C SER A 398 27.18 13.34 6.98
N TYR A 399 26.31 13.06 6.02
CA TYR A 399 25.83 11.71 5.74
C TYR A 399 26.92 10.84 5.12
N THR A 400 27.26 9.74 5.81
CA THR A 400 28.12 8.69 5.27
C THR A 400 27.27 7.50 4.84
N PRO A 401 27.16 7.20 3.53
CA PRO A 401 26.38 6.06 3.08
C PRO A 401 27.00 4.75 3.58
N PRO A 402 26.17 3.78 3.98
CA PRO A 402 26.68 2.49 4.41
C PRO A 402 27.35 1.72 3.25
N GLN A 403 28.40 0.95 3.56
CA GLN A 403 29.38 0.47 2.58
C GLN A 403 28.93 -0.72 1.69
N MET A 404 27.83 -1.41 1.98
CA MET A 404 27.39 -2.57 1.18
C MET A 404 25.91 -2.49 0.80
N ALA A 405 25.56 -2.03 -0.40
CA ALA A 405 24.19 -2.18 -0.89
C ALA A 405 23.75 -3.65 -0.79
N ASN A 406 22.71 -3.93 0.01
CA ASN A 406 22.20 -5.28 0.22
C ASN A 406 21.86 -5.98 -1.11
N ASN A 407 22.01 -7.31 -1.14
CA ASN A 407 21.57 -8.14 -2.27
C ASN A 407 20.05 -7.95 -2.48
N ARG A 408 19.68 -7.43 -3.65
CA ARG A 408 18.37 -6.82 -3.96
C ARG A 408 17.36 -7.81 -4.55
N ASP A 409 17.79 -9.03 -4.83
CA ASP A 409 17.00 -10.00 -5.60
C ASP A 409 15.95 -10.76 -4.75
N ASP A 410 16.09 -10.76 -3.41
CA ASP A 410 15.26 -11.58 -2.51
C ASP A 410 14.12 -10.80 -1.80
N ARG A 411 14.02 -9.49 -1.99
CA ARG A 411 12.99 -8.70 -1.30
C ARG A 411 11.68 -8.74 -2.06
N LEU A 412 10.66 -9.45 -1.58
CA LEU A 412 9.28 -9.19 -2.03
C LEU A 412 9.01 -7.67 -1.89
N ALA A 413 8.66 -7.04 -2.99
CA ALA A 413 8.19 -5.67 -2.97
C ALA A 413 6.76 -5.86 -2.52
N PHE A 414 6.40 -5.24 -1.41
CA PHE A 414 5.04 -5.29 -0.90
C PHE A 414 3.97 -4.98 -1.98
N ASN A 415 4.35 -4.22 -3.00
CA ASN A 415 3.53 -3.91 -4.15
C ASN A 415 3.38 -5.04 -5.19
N ASP A 416 4.17 -6.12 -5.11
CA ASP A 416 3.99 -7.35 -5.90
C ASP A 416 2.57 -7.93 -5.66
N PHE A 417 2.01 -7.76 -4.46
CA PHE A 417 0.67 -8.24 -4.09
C PHE A 417 -0.45 -7.61 -4.92
N MET A 418 -0.30 -6.36 -5.37
CA MET A 418 -1.31 -5.72 -6.22
C MET A 418 -1.47 -6.43 -7.57
N PHE A 419 -0.37 -6.94 -8.13
CA PHE A 419 -0.36 -7.68 -9.38
C PHE A 419 -0.98 -9.07 -9.22
N ILE A 420 -0.65 -9.77 -8.13
CA ILE A 420 -1.28 -11.06 -7.78
C ILE A 420 -2.78 -10.87 -7.54
N ARG A 421 -3.19 -9.78 -6.86
CA ARG A 421 -4.61 -9.45 -6.67
C ARG A 421 -5.34 -9.33 -8.01
N ALA A 422 -4.75 -8.63 -8.97
CA ALA A 422 -5.32 -8.46 -10.30
C ALA A 422 -5.51 -9.81 -11.03
N ILE A 423 -4.58 -10.76 -10.83
CA ILE A 423 -4.70 -12.14 -11.33
C ILE A 423 -5.81 -12.90 -10.59
N ASN A 424 -5.76 -12.95 -9.26
CA ASN A 424 -6.71 -13.69 -8.41
C ASN A 424 -8.17 -13.25 -8.61
N THR A 425 -8.38 -11.97 -8.90
CA THR A 425 -9.70 -11.36 -9.11
C THR A 425 -10.13 -11.35 -10.58
N ASN A 426 -9.31 -11.92 -11.48
CA ASN A 426 -9.51 -11.91 -12.92
C ASN A 426 -9.68 -10.50 -13.53
N LEU A 427 -9.14 -9.46 -12.86
CA LEU A 427 -9.17 -8.09 -13.36
C LEU A 427 -8.26 -7.94 -14.60
N MET A 428 -7.17 -8.70 -14.64
CA MET A 428 -6.19 -8.68 -15.72
C MET A 428 -5.72 -10.11 -16.03
N SER A 429 -5.34 -10.35 -17.28
CA SER A 429 -4.66 -11.61 -17.63
C SER A 429 -3.25 -11.63 -17.06
N VAL A 430 -2.70 -12.82 -16.81
CA VAL A 430 -1.31 -12.98 -16.34
C VAL A 430 -0.31 -12.24 -17.24
N GLU A 431 -0.55 -12.26 -18.55
CA GLU A 431 0.32 -11.59 -19.53
C GLU A 431 0.21 -10.05 -19.45
N ASP A 432 -0.99 -9.50 -19.27
CA ASP A 432 -1.16 -8.04 -19.08
C ASP A 432 -0.50 -7.58 -17.78
N VAL A 433 -0.63 -8.38 -16.72
CA VAL A 433 0.01 -8.11 -15.42
C VAL A 433 1.53 -8.19 -15.54
N ARG A 434 2.08 -9.19 -16.24
CA ARG A 434 3.51 -9.30 -16.53
C ARG A 434 4.03 -8.09 -17.30
N ASN A 435 3.28 -7.65 -18.31
CA ASN A 435 3.66 -6.47 -19.11
C ASN A 435 3.66 -5.18 -18.28
N ALA A 436 2.64 -4.98 -17.43
CA ALA A 436 2.58 -3.86 -16.50
C ALA A 436 3.71 -3.91 -15.47
N TYR A 437 3.99 -5.11 -14.92
CA TYR A 437 5.08 -5.32 -13.98
C TYR A 437 6.44 -4.99 -14.59
N ASN A 438 6.71 -5.47 -15.81
CA ASN A 438 7.96 -5.21 -16.52
C ASN A 438 8.13 -3.73 -16.88
N ALA A 439 7.03 -3.02 -17.14
CA ALA A 439 7.09 -1.58 -17.37
C ALA A 439 7.43 -0.80 -16.09
N LEU A 440 6.88 -1.22 -14.94
CA LEU A 440 7.11 -0.59 -13.64
C LEU A 440 8.45 -0.98 -13.01
N TYR A 441 8.90 -2.21 -13.25
CA TYR A 441 10.13 -2.80 -12.73
C TYR A 441 10.97 -3.44 -13.85
N PRO A 442 11.57 -2.63 -14.75
CA PRO A 442 12.39 -3.16 -15.84
C PRO A 442 13.52 -4.06 -15.33
N GLY A 443 13.70 -5.22 -15.97
CA GLY A 443 14.72 -6.20 -15.59
C GLY A 443 14.33 -7.14 -14.45
N LYS A 444 13.12 -7.03 -13.89
CA LYS A 444 12.61 -7.91 -12.81
C LYS A 444 11.60 -8.97 -13.27
N ALA A 445 11.53 -9.25 -14.57
CA ALA A 445 10.58 -10.22 -15.13
C ALA A 445 10.68 -11.61 -14.48
N GLU A 446 11.90 -12.13 -14.32
CA GLU A 446 12.15 -13.44 -13.71
C GLU A 446 11.65 -13.52 -12.26
N ARG A 447 11.71 -12.39 -11.54
CA ARG A 447 11.20 -12.31 -10.17
C ARG A 447 9.68 -12.36 -10.15
N PHE A 448 9.01 -11.62 -11.02
CA PHE A 448 7.56 -11.73 -11.18
C PHE A 448 7.17 -13.17 -11.53
N ASP A 449 7.88 -13.79 -12.48
CA ASP A 449 7.65 -15.17 -12.86
C ASP A 449 7.82 -16.13 -11.67
N LYS A 450 8.81 -15.96 -10.80
CA LYS A 450 8.94 -16.76 -9.56
C LYS A 450 7.76 -16.60 -8.59
N ILE A 451 7.10 -15.44 -8.60
CA ILE A 451 5.95 -15.13 -7.73
C ILE A 451 4.66 -15.72 -8.30
N ILE A 452 4.48 -15.69 -9.63
CA ILE A 452 3.27 -16.22 -10.30
C ILE A 452 3.38 -17.70 -10.68
N VAL A 453 4.59 -18.24 -10.79
CA VAL A 453 4.83 -19.67 -11.03
C VAL A 453 4.71 -20.37 -9.68
N PRO A 454 3.76 -21.31 -9.52
CA PRO A 454 3.71 -22.12 -8.31
C PRO A 454 5.06 -22.82 -8.13
N ALA A 455 5.45 -23.07 -6.88
CA ALA A 455 6.51 -24.00 -6.51
C ALA A 455 6.13 -25.47 -6.86
N ALA A 456 5.75 -25.72 -8.12
CA ALA A 456 5.42 -27.00 -8.71
C ALA A 456 6.56 -27.54 -9.59
N ALA A 457 7.76 -26.94 -9.56
CA ALA A 457 8.96 -27.52 -10.16
C ALA A 457 9.56 -28.65 -9.29
N LYS A 458 8.74 -29.58 -8.80
CA LYS A 458 9.16 -30.90 -8.26
C LYS A 458 8.06 -31.97 -8.38
N ILE A 459 7.21 -31.98 -9.40
CA ILE A 459 6.37 -33.15 -9.72
C ILE A 459 6.31 -33.32 -11.26
N PRO A 460 6.51 -34.54 -11.83
CA PRO A 460 6.59 -34.74 -13.28
C PRO A 460 5.25 -34.52 -14.00
N GLU A 461 5.34 -34.05 -15.25
CA GLU A 461 4.23 -33.75 -16.17
C GLU A 461 3.15 -34.84 -16.24
N VAL A 462 1.88 -34.43 -16.17
CA VAL A 462 0.75 -35.19 -16.71
C VAL A 462 0.02 -34.33 -17.74
N LYS A 463 -0.01 -34.81 -18.98
CA LYS A 463 -0.71 -34.22 -20.13
C LYS A 463 -2.23 -34.36 -19.99
N GLY A 464 -3.01 -33.29 -20.24
CA GLY A 464 -4.41 -33.45 -20.62
C GLY A 464 -5.35 -32.24 -20.49
N LYS A 465 -5.64 -31.62 -21.65
CA LYS A 465 -6.91 -31.01 -22.16
C LYS A 465 -7.54 -29.74 -21.54
N GLU A 466 -7.46 -28.67 -22.34
CA GLU A 466 -8.49 -27.68 -22.79
C GLU A 466 -9.95 -27.93 -22.36
N SER A 467 -10.88 -26.97 -22.23
CA SER A 467 -10.98 -25.49 -22.21
C SER A 467 -12.48 -25.18 -22.06
N VAL A 468 -12.92 -24.15 -21.32
CA VAL A 468 -14.10 -23.32 -21.68
C VAL A 468 -13.98 -21.97 -20.97
N ALA A 469 -14.00 -20.89 -21.73
CA ALA A 469 -14.18 -19.53 -21.24
C ALA A 469 -15.28 -18.87 -22.05
N GLU A 470 -16.29 -18.28 -21.41
CA GLU A 470 -17.05 -17.16 -21.96
C GLU A 470 -17.93 -16.51 -20.88
N GLU A 471 -17.66 -15.24 -20.56
CA GLU A 471 -18.61 -14.13 -20.34
C GLU A 471 -18.01 -13.02 -19.46
N THR A 472 -17.32 -12.06 -20.09
CA THR A 472 -17.13 -10.69 -19.55
C THR A 472 -16.54 -9.78 -20.64
N LYS A 473 -17.38 -9.38 -21.61
CA LYS A 473 -16.97 -8.54 -22.76
C LYS A 473 -17.13 -7.03 -22.52
N SER A 474 -17.62 -6.57 -21.36
CA SER A 474 -17.95 -5.15 -21.15
C SER A 474 -16.83 -4.31 -20.51
N GLN A 475 -15.90 -4.89 -19.74
CA GLN A 475 -14.79 -4.14 -19.10
C GLN A 475 -13.51 -4.06 -19.96
N LYS A 476 -13.37 -4.92 -20.99
CA LYS A 476 -12.19 -4.94 -21.87
C LYS A 476 -11.96 -3.63 -22.64
N LYS A 477 -13.02 -2.90 -23.01
CA LYS A 477 -12.89 -1.73 -23.91
C LYS A 477 -12.13 -0.53 -23.33
N GLY A 478 -12.12 -0.34 -22.01
CA GLY A 478 -11.42 0.78 -21.38
C GLY A 478 -9.90 0.58 -21.34
N LEU A 479 -9.45 -0.60 -20.89
CA LEU A 479 -8.04 -0.90 -20.63
C LEU A 479 -7.26 -1.30 -21.89
N THR A 480 -7.90 -1.95 -22.88
CA THR A 480 -7.26 -2.26 -24.17
C THR A 480 -6.92 -0.98 -24.96
N ASN A 481 -7.69 0.09 -24.77
CA ASN A 481 -7.40 1.39 -25.38
C ASN A 481 -6.16 2.07 -24.75
N SER A 482 -5.95 1.93 -23.44
CA SER A 482 -4.73 2.41 -22.77
C SER A 482 -3.48 1.64 -23.21
N ILE A 483 -3.57 0.31 -23.36
CA ILE A 483 -2.47 -0.55 -23.86
C ILE A 483 -2.12 -0.24 -25.32
N ASN A 484 -3.11 0.10 -26.15
CA ASN A 484 -2.86 0.53 -27.54
C ASN A 484 -2.24 1.93 -27.61
N GLN A 485 -2.63 2.87 -26.74
CA GLN A 485 -1.92 4.15 -26.59
C GLN A 485 -0.45 3.97 -26.16
N PHE A 486 -0.15 2.99 -25.30
CA PHE A 486 1.22 2.62 -24.91
C PHE A 486 2.08 2.13 -26.09
N ARG A 487 1.48 1.45 -27.07
CA ARG A 487 2.20 1.02 -28.30
C ARG A 487 2.50 2.17 -29.25
N GLU A 488 1.69 3.23 -29.24
CA GLU A 488 1.85 4.39 -30.12
C GLU A 488 2.83 5.44 -29.56
N THR A 489 3.07 5.46 -28.24
CA THR A 489 4.03 6.38 -27.59
C THR A 489 5.43 5.80 -27.36
N ALA A 490 5.63 4.51 -27.63
CA ALA A 490 6.97 3.93 -27.65
C ALA A 490 7.69 4.36 -28.96
N PRO A 491 8.84 5.05 -28.89
CA PRO A 491 9.57 5.37 -30.11
C PRO A 491 9.94 4.05 -30.80
N ALA A 492 9.56 3.94 -32.07
CA ALA A 492 10.04 2.89 -32.97
C ALA A 492 11.56 3.03 -33.10
N SER A 493 12.31 2.44 -32.17
CA SER A 493 13.76 2.41 -32.26
C SER A 493 14.12 1.44 -33.37
N LYS A 494 14.42 2.01 -34.55
CA LYS A 494 15.27 1.37 -35.54
C LYS A 494 16.53 0.89 -34.82
N THR A 495 16.72 -0.42 -34.80
CA THR A 495 17.93 -1.09 -34.33
C THR A 495 19.19 -0.43 -34.90
N PRO A 496 20.19 -0.14 -34.05
CA PRO A 496 21.57 -0.34 -34.46
C PRO A 496 22.33 -1.14 -33.39
N THR A 497 22.50 -2.42 -33.72
CA THR A 497 23.74 -3.20 -33.60
C THR A 497 24.36 -3.42 -32.21
N ILE A 498 24.40 -4.71 -31.87
CA ILE A 498 25.10 -5.45 -30.80
C ILE A 498 26.61 -5.19 -30.82
N ARG A 499 27.05 -3.94 -30.59
CA ARG A 499 28.49 -3.59 -30.51
C ARG A 499 28.85 -2.93 -29.17
N ALA A 500 27.97 -2.11 -28.60
CA ALA A 500 28.23 -1.44 -27.32
C ALA A 500 28.25 -2.36 -26.08
N LEU A 501 27.48 -3.47 -26.09
CA LEU A 501 27.49 -4.46 -24.99
C LEU A 501 28.75 -5.36 -25.00
N LYS A 502 29.36 -5.59 -26.17
CA LYS A 502 30.61 -6.36 -26.27
C LYS A 502 31.84 -5.56 -25.86
N ASP A 503 31.80 -4.25 -26.00
CA ASP A 503 32.90 -3.37 -25.58
C ASP A 503 32.91 -3.22 -24.04
N PHE A 504 31.74 -3.22 -23.38
CA PHE A 504 31.63 -3.20 -21.92
C PHE A 504 32.09 -4.52 -21.24
N GLU A 505 31.81 -5.68 -21.84
CA GLU A 505 32.31 -6.97 -21.34
C GLU A 505 33.82 -7.16 -21.53
N ASN A 506 34.40 -6.58 -22.60
CA ASN A 506 35.83 -6.67 -22.86
C ASN A 506 36.67 -5.75 -21.98
N ASP A 507 36.15 -4.58 -21.60
CA ASP A 507 36.85 -3.66 -20.68
C ASP A 507 36.83 -4.18 -19.23
N ASN A 508 35.77 -4.86 -18.80
CA ASN A 508 35.74 -5.53 -17.50
C ASN A 508 36.65 -6.76 -17.42
N LYS A 509 36.83 -7.51 -18.52
CA LYS A 509 37.82 -8.60 -18.57
C LYS A 509 39.26 -8.09 -18.58
N LYS A 510 39.55 -6.94 -19.21
CA LYS A 510 40.90 -6.35 -19.19
C LYS A 510 41.28 -5.78 -17.82
N SER A 511 40.35 -5.18 -17.08
CA SER A 511 40.64 -4.63 -15.74
C SER A 511 40.86 -5.73 -14.68
N GLN A 512 40.19 -6.88 -14.80
CA GLN A 512 40.43 -8.02 -13.92
C GLN A 512 41.75 -8.75 -14.21
N ILE A 513 42.23 -8.75 -15.47
CA ILE A 513 43.51 -9.37 -15.84
C ILE A 513 44.72 -8.47 -15.45
N SER A 514 44.57 -7.14 -15.43
CA SER A 514 45.63 -6.24 -14.96
C SER A 514 45.87 -6.31 -13.45
N ASN A 515 44.84 -6.59 -12.64
CA ASN A 515 44.96 -6.71 -11.17
C ASN A 515 45.57 -8.04 -10.70
N ILE A 516 45.62 -9.06 -11.56
CA ILE A 516 46.27 -10.35 -11.25
C ILE A 516 47.75 -10.34 -11.64
N ARG A 517 48.18 -9.43 -12.53
CA ARG A 517 49.60 -9.30 -12.94
C ARG A 517 50.44 -8.40 -12.03
N SER A 518 49.86 -7.48 -11.26
CA SER A 518 50.62 -6.61 -10.33
C SER A 518 50.97 -7.26 -8.98
N LEU A 519 50.49 -8.49 -8.72
CA LEU A 519 50.74 -9.22 -7.45
C LEU A 519 51.78 -10.35 -7.57
N LYS A 520 52.52 -10.44 -8.67
CA LYS A 520 53.55 -11.48 -8.87
C LYS A 520 55.00 -10.98 -8.98
N ASP A 521 55.23 -9.68 -9.08
CA ASP A 521 56.57 -9.11 -9.20
C ASP A 521 56.91 -8.28 -7.96
N ASP A 522 57.06 -8.94 -6.81
CA ASP A 522 57.82 -8.37 -5.69
C ASP A 522 58.30 -9.49 -4.73
N LYS A 523 59.26 -10.28 -5.23
CA LYS A 523 60.17 -11.08 -4.38
C LYS A 523 61.55 -11.11 -5.00
N SER A 524 62.38 -10.12 -4.65
CA SER A 524 63.83 -10.29 -4.68
C SER A 524 64.54 -9.39 -3.67
N TYR A 525 65.14 -10.05 -2.67
CA TYR A 525 66.41 -9.75 -1.99
C TYR A 525 66.69 -8.32 -1.49
N SER A 526 66.70 -8.10 -0.17
CA SER A 526 67.84 -8.32 0.76
C SER A 526 67.38 -8.17 2.20
#